data_AF-A0A3D5X752-F1
#
_entry.id   AF-A0A3D5X752-F1
#
_cell.length_a   1.000
_cell.length_b   1.000
_cell.length_c   1.000
_cell.angle_alpha   90.00
_cell.angle_beta   90.00
_cell.angle_gamma   90.00
#
_symmetry.space_group_name_H-M   'P 1'
#
loop_
_entity.id
_entity.type
_entity.pdbx_description
1 polymer ?
#
loop_
_entity_poly.entity_id
_entity_poly.type
_entity_poly.pdbx_seq_one_letter_code
_entity_poly.pdbx_strand_id
1 'polypeptide(L)'
;MLNVHFERHLNAQYIRLTRLNSIRGFSEFYGKQHKVVTLDYALPFLYPDLAIGSLVYLKRIIGNAFYDNAWGQAYISTENGIDISNKSYSSVGIELTCDLHFLRLYNLVRMGYRGGYNLNNSNFFHNFIVGFDISMLYGNNFN
;
A
#
# COMPACT_ATOMS: atom_id res chain seq x y z
N MET A 1 9.05 -3.01 -9.84
CA MET A 1 8.22 -4.20 -10.07
C MET A 1 6.87 -3.78 -10.63
N LEU A 2 6.49 -4.33 -11.78
CA LEU A 2 5.15 -4.20 -12.37
C LEU A 2 4.31 -5.38 -11.89
N ASN A 3 3.11 -5.11 -11.38
CA ASN A 3 2.13 -6.13 -11.01
C ASN A 3 0.81 -5.86 -11.72
N VAL A 4 0.22 -6.90 -12.30
CA VAL A 4 -1.09 -6.82 -12.99
C VAL A 4 -2.03 -7.84 -12.36
N HIS A 5 -3.22 -7.40 -11.98
CA HIS A 5 -4.23 -8.23 -11.33
C HIS A 5 -5.61 -8.04 -11.98
N PHE A 6 -6.36 -9.14 -12.08
CA PHE A 6 -7.71 -9.16 -12.63
C PHE A 6 -8.64 -9.95 -11.71
N GLU A 7 -9.80 -9.39 -11.40
CA GLU A 7 -10.82 -10.09 -10.62
C GLU A 7 -12.22 -9.75 -11.15
N ARG A 8 -13.07 -10.79 -11.23
CA ARG A 8 -14.44 -10.71 -11.73
C ARG A 8 -15.35 -11.47 -10.78
N HIS A 9 -16.35 -10.80 -10.24
CA HIS A 9 -17.37 -11.41 -9.40
C HIS A 9 -18.57 -11.79 -10.28
N LEU A 10 -18.81 -13.10 -10.42
CA LEU A 10 -19.98 -13.64 -11.10
C LEU A 10 -21.09 -13.90 -10.08
N ASN A 11 -22.29 -13.36 -10.32
CA ASN A 11 -23.53 -13.63 -9.58
C ASN A 11 -23.40 -13.74 -8.05
N ALA A 12 -23.19 -12.61 -7.37
CA ALA A 12 -23.37 -12.55 -5.92
C ALA A 12 -24.67 -11.77 -5.61
N GLN A 13 -25.57 -12.38 -4.82
CA GLN A 13 -26.76 -11.70 -4.26
C GLN A 13 -26.40 -10.69 -3.14
N TYR A 14 -25.10 -10.43 -2.93
CA TYR A 14 -24.58 -9.52 -1.91
C TYR A 14 -23.36 -8.76 -2.46
N ILE A 15 -23.16 -7.53 -1.99
CA ILE A 15 -22.00 -6.71 -2.32
C ILE A 15 -20.79 -7.29 -1.57
N ARG A 16 -19.75 -7.68 -2.30
CA ARG A 16 -18.51 -8.23 -1.74
C ARG A 16 -17.43 -7.17 -1.70
N LEU A 17 -16.74 -7.05 -0.57
CA LEU A 17 -15.49 -6.30 -0.50
C LEU A 17 -14.44 -6.96 -1.39
N THR A 18 -13.89 -6.15 -2.29
CA THR A 18 -12.81 -6.54 -3.19
C THR A 18 -11.60 -7.06 -2.39
N ARG A 19 -11.03 -8.21 -2.77
CA ARG A 19 -9.83 -8.79 -2.11
C ARG A 19 -8.51 -8.30 -2.70
N LEU A 20 -8.57 -7.41 -3.68
CA LEU A 20 -7.38 -6.82 -4.29
C LEU A 20 -6.54 -6.05 -3.26
N ASN A 21 -5.25 -5.91 -3.58
CA ASN A 21 -4.43 -4.87 -2.99
C ASN A 21 -5.18 -3.54 -3.11
N SER A 22 -5.41 -2.90 -1.96
CA SER A 22 -6.01 -1.57 -1.89
C SER A 22 -5.21 -0.65 -2.80
N ILE A 23 -5.87 -0.06 -3.79
CA ILE A 23 -5.28 1.01 -4.60
C ILE A 23 -4.87 2.11 -3.62
N ARG A 24 -3.59 2.49 -3.63
CA ARG A 24 -3.08 3.41 -2.60
C ARG A 24 -3.80 4.75 -2.72
N GLY A 25 -4.32 5.25 -1.60
CA GLY A 25 -5.09 6.51 -1.57
C GLY A 25 -6.60 6.36 -1.74
N PHE A 26 -7.12 5.14 -1.86
CA PHE A 26 -8.56 4.86 -1.84
C PHE A 26 -8.89 3.92 -0.69
N SER A 27 -9.92 4.26 0.10
CA SER A 27 -10.32 3.49 1.28
C SER A 27 -11.06 2.21 0.90
N GLU A 28 -11.95 2.25 -0.10
CA GLU A 28 -12.83 1.13 -0.44
C GLU A 28 -13.21 1.18 -1.93
N PHE A 29 -13.06 0.04 -2.61
CA PHE A 29 -13.51 -0.17 -3.99
C PHE A 29 -14.56 -1.28 -4.03
N TYR A 30 -15.83 -0.92 -4.24
CA TYR A 30 -16.95 -1.86 -4.36
C TYR A 30 -17.26 -2.08 -5.83
N GLY A 31 -16.87 -3.22 -6.39
CA GLY A 31 -17.07 -3.48 -7.82
C GLY A 31 -17.45 -4.91 -8.17
N LYS A 32 -18.19 -5.05 -9.27
CA LYS A 32 -18.56 -6.34 -9.88
C LYS A 32 -17.41 -6.94 -10.67
N GLN A 33 -16.58 -6.10 -11.29
CA GLN A 33 -15.42 -6.51 -12.07
C GLN A 33 -14.39 -5.39 -12.08
N HIS A 34 -13.12 -5.75 -11.93
CA HIS A 34 -12.02 -4.79 -11.91
C HIS A 34 -10.72 -5.36 -12.43
N LYS A 35 -9.94 -4.48 -13.04
CA LYS A 35 -8.57 -4.68 -13.48
C LYS A 35 -7.71 -3.67 -12.74
N VAL A 36 -6.60 -4.13 -12.18
CA VAL A 36 -5.63 -3.29 -11.48
C VAL A 36 -4.25 -3.52 -12.06
N VAL A 37 -3.57 -2.43 -12.35
CA VAL A 37 -2.17 -2.39 -12.73
C VAL A 37 -1.45 -1.52 -11.71
N THR A 38 -0.45 -2.07 -11.05
CA THR A 38 0.42 -1.33 -10.13
C THR A 38 1.86 -1.37 -10.61
N LEU A 39 2.50 -0.22 -10.58
CA LEU A 39 3.89 -0.02 -10.89
C LEU A 39 4.59 0.49 -9.64
N ASP A 40 5.63 -0.22 -9.22
CA ASP A 40 6.48 0.16 -8.10
C ASP A 40 7.93 0.31 -8.56
N TYR A 41 8.61 1.37 -8.18
CA TYR A 41 10.01 1.59 -8.46
C TYR A 41 10.73 1.92 -7.14
N ALA A 42 11.34 0.89 -6.55
CA ALA A 42 12.08 1.01 -5.31
C ALA A 42 13.56 1.28 -5.59
N LEU A 43 14.07 2.37 -5.01
CA LEU A 43 15.46 2.80 -5.06
C LEU A 43 16.02 2.88 -3.63
N PRO A 44 17.10 2.16 -3.30
CA PRO A 44 17.79 2.34 -2.03
C PRO A 44 18.56 3.68 -2.10
N PHE A 45 18.04 4.71 -1.44
CA PHE A 45 18.55 6.08 -1.57
C PHE A 45 19.86 6.27 -0.81
N LEU A 46 19.92 5.77 0.44
CA LEU A 46 21.08 5.93 1.29
C LEU A 46 21.19 4.82 2.33
N TYR A 47 22.43 4.45 2.64
CA TYR A 47 22.81 3.60 3.77
C TYR A 47 23.64 4.46 4.71
N PRO A 48 22.99 5.33 5.50
CA PRO A 48 23.72 6.30 6.31
C PRO A 48 24.46 5.66 7.48
N ASP A 49 24.15 4.38 7.81
CA ASP A 49 24.73 3.62 8.93
C ASP A 49 24.92 4.50 10.18
N LEU A 50 23.89 5.29 10.48
CA LEU A 50 23.99 6.43 11.39
C LEU A 50 23.45 6.04 12.76
N ALA A 51 24.33 6.05 13.75
CA ALA A 51 23.95 5.97 15.15
C ALA A 51 23.46 7.35 15.62
N ILE A 52 22.15 7.53 15.73
CA ILE A 52 21.53 8.72 16.32
C ILE A 52 21.49 8.49 17.84
N GLY A 53 22.62 8.81 18.48
CA GLY A 53 22.83 8.60 19.92
C GLY A 53 22.92 7.13 20.32
N SER A 54 22.59 6.82 21.58
CA SER A 54 22.59 5.45 22.11
C SER A 54 21.32 4.65 21.81
N LEU A 55 20.28 5.32 21.31
CA LEU A 55 18.92 4.78 21.25
C LEU A 55 18.52 4.32 19.85
N VAL A 56 18.95 4.99 18.78
CA VAL A 56 18.45 4.69 17.42
C VAL A 56 19.62 4.50 16.47
N TYR A 57 19.61 3.37 15.76
CA TYR A 57 20.55 3.11 14.67
C TYR A 57 19.81 3.07 13.34
N LEU A 58 20.04 4.06 12.48
CA LEU A 58 19.44 4.17 11.16
C LEU A 58 20.29 3.41 10.14
N LYS A 59 19.78 2.30 9.63
CA LYS A 59 20.50 1.42 8.70
C LYS A 59 20.34 1.86 7.25
N ARG A 60 19.09 2.11 6.83
CA ARG A 60 18.75 2.30 5.41
C ARG A 60 17.61 3.29 5.24
N ILE A 61 17.66 4.04 4.14
CA ILE A 61 16.56 4.84 3.62
C ILE A 61 16.26 4.34 2.21
N ILE A 62 15.01 3.93 1.99
CA ILE A 62 14.52 3.40 0.72
C ILE A 62 13.42 4.33 0.22
N GLY A 63 13.59 4.86 -0.98
CA GLY A 63 12.54 5.55 -1.71
C GLY A 63 11.82 4.57 -2.63
N ASN A 64 10.49 4.65 -2.70
CA ASN A 64 9.68 3.90 -3.64
C ASN A 64 8.72 4.86 -4.34
N ALA A 65 8.81 4.96 -5.66
CA ALA A 65 7.80 5.65 -6.46
C ALA A 65 6.75 4.64 -6.90
N PHE A 66 5.48 4.99 -6.82
CA PHE A 66 4.40 4.11 -7.23
C PHE A 66 3.39 4.79 -8.13
N TYR A 67 2.83 4.00 -9.04
CA TYR A 67 1.71 4.37 -9.88
C TYR A 67 0.72 3.21 -9.91
N ASP A 68 -0.48 3.44 -9.36
CA ASP A 68 -1.55 2.46 -9.37
C ASP A 68 -2.68 2.96 -10.25
N ASN A 69 -3.17 2.08 -11.13
CA ASN A 69 -4.28 2.35 -12.01
C ASN A 69 -5.26 1.18 -11.98
N ALA A 70 -6.54 1.51 -11.82
CA ALA A 70 -7.61 0.54 -11.80
C ALA A 70 -8.79 1.03 -12.60
N TRP A 71 -9.44 0.09 -13.28
CA TRP A 71 -10.67 0.35 -13.99
C TRP A 71 -11.63 -0.82 -13.81
N GLY A 72 -12.91 -0.52 -13.62
CA GLY A 72 -13.90 -1.52 -13.36
C GLY A 72 -15.32 -1.00 -13.27
N GLN A 73 -16.23 -1.93 -13.09
CA GLN A 73 -17.63 -1.67 -12.80
C GLN A 73 -17.82 -1.61 -11.30
N ALA A 74 -18.17 -0.43 -10.79
CA ALA A 74 -18.45 -0.17 -9.39
C ALA A 74 -19.97 -0.12 -9.12
N TYR A 75 -20.38 -0.58 -7.95
CA TYR A 75 -21.76 -0.44 -7.48
C TYR A 75 -21.95 0.98 -6.91
N ILE A 76 -22.96 1.70 -7.39
CA ILE A 76 -23.33 3.04 -6.89
C ILE A 76 -24.74 2.94 -6.32
N SER A 77 -24.93 3.48 -5.12
CA SER A 77 -26.26 3.61 -4.52
C SER A 77 -26.95 4.86 -5.08
N THR A 78 -28.07 4.67 -5.75
CA THR A 78 -28.94 5.72 -6.30
C THR A 78 -30.28 5.67 -5.56
N GLU A 79 -31.07 6.74 -5.61
CA GLU A 79 -32.41 6.83 -5.00
C GLU A 79 -33.35 5.67 -5.41
N ASN A 80 -33.11 5.03 -6.57
CA ASN A 80 -33.89 3.93 -7.11
C ASN A 80 -33.26 2.53 -6.90
N GLY A 81 -32.19 2.40 -6.11
CA GLY A 81 -31.51 1.13 -5.83
C GLY A 81 -30.02 1.13 -6.15
N ILE A 82 -29.43 -0.05 -6.32
CA ILE A 82 -28.00 -0.21 -6.64
C ILE A 82 -27.82 -0.25 -8.16
N ASP A 83 -27.13 0.74 -8.71
CA ASP A 83 -26.75 0.80 -10.13
C ASP A 83 -25.28 0.38 -10.32
N ILE A 84 -24.90 0.02 -11.54
CA ILE A 84 -23.55 -0.37 -11.92
C ILE A 84 -22.99 0.69 -12.85
N SER A 85 -21.94 1.39 -12.42
CA SER A 85 -21.27 2.40 -13.23
C SER A 85 -19.80 2.08 -13.43
N ASN A 86 -19.27 2.45 -14.60
CA ASN A 86 -17.85 2.31 -14.89
C ASN A 86 -17.07 3.39 -14.16
N LYS A 87 -16.13 2.99 -13.31
CA LYS A 87 -15.29 3.90 -12.55
C LYS A 87 -13.82 3.53 -12.70
N SER A 88 -13.01 4.55 -12.97
CA SER A 88 -11.57 4.46 -12.98
C SER A 88 -11.01 5.09 -11.71
N TYR A 89 -9.88 4.57 -11.27
CA TYR A 89 -9.17 4.98 -10.08
C TYR A 89 -7.69 4.98 -10.38
N SER A 90 -7.05 6.13 -10.27
CA SER A 90 -5.65 6.31 -10.61
C SER A 90 -5.00 7.12 -9.52
N SER A 91 -3.86 6.63 -9.03
CA SER A 91 -3.09 7.26 -7.98
C SER A 91 -1.61 7.18 -8.29
N VAL A 92 -0.89 8.26 -8.01
CA VAL A 92 0.56 8.33 -8.15
C VAL A 92 1.15 8.87 -6.87
N GLY A 93 2.32 8.39 -6.47
CA GLY A 93 2.96 8.90 -5.28
C GLY A 93 4.34 8.36 -5.02
N ILE A 94 4.85 8.75 -3.86
CA ILE A 94 6.14 8.34 -3.36
C ILE A 94 5.99 7.83 -1.93
N GLU A 95 6.85 6.89 -1.59
CA GLU A 95 6.97 6.31 -0.27
C GLU A 95 8.44 6.36 0.14
N LEU A 96 8.69 6.90 1.32
CA LEU A 96 10.01 6.92 1.94
C LEU A 96 9.93 6.03 3.16
N THR A 97 10.76 5.00 3.21
CA THR A 97 10.86 4.09 4.35
C THR A 97 12.27 4.09 4.90
N CYS A 98 12.39 3.96 6.21
CA CYS A 98 13.63 3.80 6.91
C CYS A 98 13.59 2.55 7.79
N ASP A 99 14.71 1.82 7.78
CA ASP A 99 14.93 0.67 8.65
C ASP A 99 15.84 1.10 9.79
N LEU A 100 15.36 0.98 11.03
CA LEU A 100 16.06 1.41 12.24
C LEU A 100 16.02 0.35 13.35
N HIS A 101 17.10 0.25 14.11
CA HIS A 101 17.10 -0.50 15.37
C HIS A 101 16.81 0.46 16.51
N PHE A 102 15.83 0.12 17.33
CA PHE A 102 15.43 0.93 18.48
C PHE A 102 15.98 0.29 19.76
N LEU A 103 16.60 1.08 20.64
CA LEU A 103 17.12 0.68 21.97
C LEU A 103 18.09 -0.51 21.99
N ARG A 104 18.97 -0.65 20.98
CA ARG A 104 19.80 -1.86 20.79
C ARG A 104 19.00 -3.16 20.71
N LEU A 105 17.69 -3.11 20.47
CA LEU A 105 16.91 -4.28 20.10
C LEU A 105 17.49 -4.85 18.81
N TYR A 106 17.58 -6.17 18.76
CA TYR A 106 18.05 -6.88 17.57
C TYR A 106 17.05 -6.77 16.40
N ASN A 107 15.77 -6.57 16.71
CA ASN A 107 14.70 -6.47 15.70
C ASN A 107 14.73 -5.11 15.01
N LEU A 108 14.52 -5.14 13.69
CA LEU A 108 14.37 -3.92 12.90
C LEU A 108 12.95 -3.39 13.03
N VAL A 109 12.86 -2.10 13.35
CA VAL A 109 11.64 -1.30 13.21
C VAL A 109 11.70 -0.64 11.84
N ARG A 110 10.65 -0.81 11.04
CA ARG A 110 10.47 -0.07 9.80
C ARG A 110 9.53 1.09 10.08
N MET A 111 9.99 2.30 9.79
CA MET A 111 9.14 3.49 9.79
C MET A 111 9.11 4.06 8.38
N GLY A 112 8.06 4.79 8.03
CA GLY A 112 7.97 5.38 6.72
C GLY A 112 6.82 6.37 6.59
N TYR A 113 6.89 7.12 5.51
CA TYR A 113 5.87 8.07 5.12
C TYR A 113 5.55 7.86 3.64
N ARG A 114 4.25 7.76 3.34
CA ARG A 114 3.73 7.64 2.00
C ARG A 114 2.90 8.88 1.70
N GLY A 115 3.25 9.59 0.63
CA GLY A 115 2.47 10.70 0.12
C GLY A 115 2.09 10.44 -1.33
N GLY A 116 0.86 10.76 -1.72
CA GLY A 116 0.41 10.55 -3.08
C GLY A 116 -0.78 11.42 -3.45
N TYR A 117 -1.11 11.38 -4.73
CA TYR A 117 -2.17 12.15 -5.33
C TYR A 117 -3.11 11.25 -6.12
N ASN A 118 -4.40 11.41 -5.85
CA ASN A 118 -5.47 10.75 -6.57
C ASN A 118 -5.81 11.56 -7.82
N LEU A 119 -5.42 11.08 -8.98
CA LEU A 119 -5.62 11.77 -10.27
C LEU A 119 -7.11 11.91 -10.63
N ASN A 120 -7.95 10.99 -10.17
CA ASN A 120 -9.39 11.00 -10.47
C ASN A 120 -10.18 12.04 -9.66
N ASN A 121 -9.81 12.24 -8.40
CA ASN A 121 -10.55 13.10 -7.47
C ASN A 121 -9.79 14.40 -7.14
N SER A 122 -8.59 14.56 -7.71
CA SER A 122 -7.68 15.67 -7.43
C SER A 122 -7.38 15.87 -5.94
N ASN A 123 -7.36 14.77 -5.17
CA ASN A 123 -7.15 14.80 -3.73
C ASN A 123 -5.76 14.26 -3.37
N PHE A 124 -5.10 14.96 -2.45
CA PHE A 124 -3.85 14.49 -1.85
C PHE A 124 -4.14 13.53 -0.70
N PHE A 125 -3.35 12.46 -0.58
CA PHE A 125 -3.40 11.53 0.53
C PHE A 125 -2.01 11.32 1.12
N HIS A 126 -1.98 11.03 2.42
CA HIS A 126 -0.75 10.73 3.13
C HIS A 126 -0.99 9.63 4.17
N ASN A 127 -0.02 8.76 4.37
CA ASN A 127 -0.06 7.68 5.34
C ASN A 127 1.28 7.56 6.05
N PHE A 128 1.23 7.31 7.35
CA PHE A 128 2.40 6.89 8.12
C PHE A 128 2.46 5.37 8.15
N ILE A 129 3.66 4.83 7.91
CA ILE A 129 3.93 3.40 7.90
C ILE A 129 4.79 3.10 9.11
N VAL A 130 4.34 2.15 9.94
CA VAL A 130 5.13 1.60 11.02
C VAL A 130 4.99 0.09 10.95
N GLY A 131 6.12 -0.59 10.90
CA GLY A 131 6.22 -2.05 10.87
C GLY A 131 7.26 -2.50 11.89
N PHE A 132 6.97 -3.61 12.55
CA PHE A 132 7.88 -4.23 13.50
C PHE A 132 8.13 -5.66 13.04
N ASP A 133 9.39 -6.05 12.89
CA ASP A 133 9.74 -7.42 12.56
C ASP A 133 9.67 -8.31 13.82
N ILE A 134 8.78 -9.30 13.78
CA ILE A 134 8.51 -10.27 14.87
C ILE A 134 9.19 -11.62 14.58
N SER A 135 9.78 -11.82 13.39
CA SER A 135 10.32 -13.12 12.97
C SER A 135 11.31 -13.74 13.97
N MET A 136 12.04 -12.89 14.69
CA MET A 136 13.04 -13.31 15.69
C MET A 136 12.47 -13.54 17.10
N LEU A 137 11.21 -13.19 17.37
CA LEU A 137 10.54 -13.45 18.66
C LEU A 137 9.98 -14.88 18.75
N TYR A 138 9.63 -15.48 17.62
CA TYR A 138 9.35 -16.91 17.53
C TYR A 138 10.69 -17.62 17.38
N GLY A 139 11.27 -18.07 18.49
CA GLY A 139 12.54 -18.80 18.49
C GLY A 139 12.59 -19.85 17.36
N ASN A 140 13.65 -19.81 16.56
CA ASN A 140 13.91 -20.78 15.50
C ASN A 140 14.05 -22.18 16.12
N ASN A 141 12.96 -22.94 16.14
CA ASN A 141 12.97 -24.38 16.43
C ASN A 141 12.94 -25.18 15.13
N PHE A 142 13.91 -24.94 14.25
CA PHE A 142 14.19 -25.84 13.13
C PHE A 142 15.60 -26.42 13.35
N ASN A 143 15.62 -27.57 14.03
CA ASN A 143 16.67 -28.57 13.89
C ASN A 143 16.52 -29.27 12.54
#